data_AF-A0A940NRE8-F1
#
_entry.id   AF-A0A940NRE8-F1
#
_cell.length_a   1.000
_cell.length_b   1.000
_cell.length_c   1.000
_cell.angle_alpha   90.00
_cell.angle_beta   90.00
_cell.angle_gamma   90.00
#
_symmetry.space_group_name_H-M   'P 1'
#
loop_
_entity.id
_entity.type
_entity.pdbx_description
1 polymer ?
#
loop_
_entity_poly.entity_id
_entity_poly.type
_entity_poly.pdbx_seq_one_letter_code
_entity_poly.pdbx_strand_id
1 'polypeptide(L)'
;GISTREAANAYAPSFIADFNRRFGKPPRSDHDAHRALHVDEDLRQILAYRVPRKVSNALTVQYDRVMYLLDDTPVSRALMHEYVEVVEYPDGMVEVQANGVVLPYRQYDRITRIDQGAELDNKRLASALQVARQIQAMRDDRRASGSPSRTHCGEEVRAKQARIGLKKQRAIDVTDLNHAVLEVSAKAMRERGAAAPPHPQTIRNSKAKPDISI
;
A
#
# COMPACT_ATOMS: atom_id res chain seq x y z
N GLY A 1 -18.12 -28.06 9.45
CA GLY A 1 -17.52 -27.20 10.48
C GLY A 1 -17.73 -25.75 10.10
N ILE A 2 -17.73 -24.84 11.08
CA ILE A 2 -17.80 -23.39 10.83
C ILE A 2 -16.37 -22.91 10.59
N SER A 3 -16.09 -22.37 9.40
CA SER A 3 -14.73 -22.01 8.98
C SER A 3 -14.56 -20.53 8.65
N THR A 4 -15.61 -19.72 8.75
CA THR A 4 -15.59 -18.27 8.47
C THR A 4 -16.26 -17.49 9.60
N ARG A 5 -15.87 -16.22 9.75
CA ARG A 5 -16.45 -15.30 10.75
C ARG A 5 -17.94 -15.08 10.50
N GLU A 6 -18.33 -14.94 9.23
CA GLU A 6 -19.71 -14.69 8.82
C GLU A 6 -20.59 -15.89 9.16
N ALA A 7 -20.12 -17.11 8.87
CA ALA A 7 -20.83 -18.33 9.22
C ALA A 7 -20.93 -18.52 10.75
N ALA A 8 -19.90 -18.14 11.50
CA ALA A 8 -19.93 -18.15 12.96
C ALA A 8 -20.96 -17.17 13.52
N ASN A 9 -20.97 -15.93 13.01
CA ASN A 9 -21.93 -14.90 13.42
C ASN A 9 -23.37 -15.28 13.05
N ALA A 10 -23.60 -15.91 11.90
CA ALA A 10 -24.91 -16.41 11.50
C ALA A 10 -25.40 -17.57 12.39
N TYR A 11 -24.47 -18.42 12.86
CA TYR A 11 -24.78 -19.52 13.77
C TYR A 11 -25.02 -19.06 15.21
N ALA A 12 -24.37 -17.97 15.65
CA ALA A 12 -24.36 -17.52 17.04
C ALA A 12 -25.75 -17.42 17.70
N PRO A 13 -26.81 -16.87 17.06
CA PRO A 13 -28.14 -16.82 17.67
C PRO A 13 -28.72 -18.20 17.99
N SER A 14 -28.56 -19.15 17.07
CA SER A 14 -29.04 -20.53 17.26
C SER A 14 -28.27 -21.26 18.36
N PHE A 15 -26.95 -21.03 18.44
CA PHE A 15 -26.11 -21.55 19.50
C PHE A 15 -26.50 -20.98 20.87
N ILE A 16 -26.68 -19.66 20.96
CA ILE A 16 -27.07 -18.98 22.21
C ILE A 16 -28.41 -19.56 22.71
N ALA A 17 -29.39 -19.74 21.82
CA ALA A 17 -30.67 -20.33 22.18
C ALA A 17 -30.52 -21.77 22.72
N ASP A 18 -29.81 -22.64 22.02
CA ASP A 18 -29.60 -24.03 22.44
C ASP A 18 -28.72 -24.17 23.69
N PHE A 19 -27.72 -23.30 23.84
CA PHE A 19 -26.86 -23.25 25.01
C PHE A 19 -27.63 -22.78 26.25
N ASN A 20 -28.36 -21.67 26.14
CA ASN A 20 -29.18 -21.15 27.24
C ASN A 20 -30.32 -22.11 27.61
N ARG A 21 -30.86 -22.87 26.66
CA ARG A 21 -31.83 -23.94 26.96
C ARG A 21 -31.26 -25.03 27.86
N ARG A 22 -29.98 -25.41 27.65
CA ARG A 22 -29.32 -26.50 28.40
C ARG A 22 -28.70 -26.04 29.71
N PHE A 23 -28.14 -24.84 29.72
CA PHE A 23 -27.26 -24.36 30.80
C PHE A 23 -27.67 -23.00 31.38
N GLY A 24 -28.65 -22.33 30.78
CA GLY A 24 -29.13 -21.04 31.25
C GLY A 24 -29.71 -21.16 32.64
N LYS A 25 -29.30 -20.24 33.52
CA LYS A 25 -29.89 -20.08 34.85
C LYS A 25 -30.64 -18.74 34.87
N PRO A 26 -31.83 -18.69 35.47
CA PRO A 26 -32.52 -17.42 35.63
C PRO A 26 -31.65 -16.47 36.47
N PRO A 27 -31.62 -15.18 36.13
CA PRO A 27 -30.95 -14.20 36.96
C PRO A 27 -31.58 -14.19 38.37
N ARG A 28 -30.79 -13.84 39.38
CA ARG A 28 -31.29 -13.75 40.77
C ARG A 28 -32.34 -12.64 40.94
N SER A 29 -32.34 -11.65 40.06
CA SER A 29 -33.22 -10.50 40.05
C SER A 29 -33.49 -10.10 38.60
N ASP A 30 -34.70 -9.63 38.30
CA ASP A 30 -35.09 -9.10 36.99
C ASP A 30 -34.63 -7.63 36.80
N HIS A 31 -33.94 -7.05 37.79
CA HIS A 31 -33.39 -5.72 37.69
C HIS A 31 -32.22 -5.67 36.70
N ASP A 32 -32.38 -4.85 35.66
CA ASP A 32 -31.30 -4.54 34.73
C ASP A 32 -30.26 -3.63 35.42
N ALA A 33 -29.12 -4.21 35.76
CA ALA A 33 -27.99 -3.50 36.35
C ALA A 33 -26.99 -2.97 35.29
N HIS A 34 -27.29 -3.09 33.99
CA HIS A 34 -26.44 -2.55 32.95
C HIS A 34 -26.48 -1.02 32.96
N ARG A 35 -25.28 -0.41 32.96
CA ARG A 35 -25.16 1.03 32.77
C ARG A 35 -25.51 1.36 31.33
N ALA A 36 -26.58 2.13 31.12
CA ALA A 36 -26.90 2.68 29.81
C ALA A 36 -25.76 3.59 29.33
N LEU A 37 -25.50 3.55 28.02
CA LEU A 37 -24.55 4.46 27.39
C LEU A 37 -25.04 5.90 27.58
N HIS A 38 -24.19 6.78 28.12
CA HIS A 38 -24.54 8.20 28.22
C HIS A 38 -24.55 8.86 26.84
N VAL A 39 -25.35 9.91 26.69
CA VAL A 39 -25.47 10.68 25.44
C VAL A 39 -24.11 11.27 25.03
N ASP A 40 -23.26 11.57 26.00
CA ASP A 40 -21.92 12.14 25.78
C ASP A 40 -20.85 11.08 25.49
N GLU A 41 -21.17 9.78 25.56
CA GLU A 41 -20.24 8.68 25.34
C GLU A 41 -20.30 8.19 23.88
N ASP A 42 -19.32 8.57 23.07
CA ASP A 42 -19.17 8.02 21.72
C ASP A 42 -18.35 6.72 21.74
N LEU A 43 -19.04 5.58 21.64
CA LEU A 43 -18.41 4.26 21.56
C LEU A 43 -17.39 4.15 20.42
N ARG A 44 -17.59 4.86 19.31
CA ARG A 44 -16.64 4.83 18.18
C ARG A 44 -15.31 5.43 18.61
N GLN A 45 -15.32 6.54 19.34
CA GLN A 45 -14.11 7.17 19.87
C GLN A 45 -13.47 6.35 21.00
N ILE A 46 -14.29 5.76 21.88
CA ILE A 46 -13.83 5.02 23.06
C ILE A 46 -13.14 3.71 22.67
N LEU A 47 -13.71 2.98 21.70
CA LEU A 47 -13.21 1.67 21.28
C LEU A 47 -12.15 1.75 20.17
N ALA A 48 -11.83 2.96 19.70
CA ALA A 48 -10.82 3.15 18.65
C ALA A 48 -9.39 2.95 19.19
N TYR A 49 -8.53 2.44 18.31
CA TYR A 49 -7.11 2.33 18.58
C TYR A 49 -6.42 3.67 18.32
N ARG A 50 -5.78 4.26 19.34
CA ARG A 50 -5.16 5.59 19.25
C ARG A 50 -3.64 5.47 19.35
N VAL A 51 -2.92 6.13 18.44
CA VAL A 51 -1.45 6.17 18.46
C VAL A 51 -0.96 7.61 18.38
N PRO A 52 -0.19 8.08 19.37
CA PRO A 52 0.43 9.39 19.29
C PRO A 52 1.53 9.42 18.23
N ARG A 53 1.50 10.43 17.37
CA ARG A 53 2.47 10.66 16.30
C ARG A 53 2.88 12.12 16.27
N LYS A 54 4.18 12.37 16.08
CA LYS A 54 4.72 13.71 15.95
C LYS A 54 4.50 14.24 14.53
N VAL A 55 3.97 15.44 14.40
CA VAL A 55 3.83 16.15 13.12
C VAL A 55 5.20 16.62 12.64
N SER A 56 5.52 16.39 11.37
CA SER A 56 6.75 16.88 10.77
C SER A 56 6.68 18.38 10.43
N ASN A 57 7.83 18.99 10.13
CA ASN A 57 7.88 20.38 9.63
C ASN A 57 7.14 20.57 8.28
N ALA A 58 6.93 19.47 7.54
CA ALA A 58 6.18 19.48 6.28
C ALA A 58 4.69 19.14 6.48
N LEU A 59 4.16 19.27 7.71
CA LEU A 59 2.78 18.94 8.06
C LEU A 59 2.38 17.49 7.75
N THR A 60 3.33 16.55 7.89
CA THR A 60 3.05 15.12 7.62
C THR A 60 3.07 14.29 8.90
N VAL A 61 2.16 13.32 8.96
CA VAL A 61 2.12 12.26 9.97
C VAL A 61 2.28 10.90 9.27
N GLN A 62 3.06 9.99 9.86
CA GLN A 62 3.25 8.65 9.29
C GLN A 62 2.58 7.58 10.14
N TYR A 63 1.73 6.76 9.52
CA TYR A 63 1.05 5.65 10.16
C TYR A 63 0.78 4.51 9.17
N ASP A 64 1.05 3.26 9.57
CA ASP A 64 0.98 2.06 8.71
C ASP A 64 1.55 2.25 7.28
N ARG A 65 2.74 2.87 7.19
CA ARG A 65 3.43 3.25 5.93
C ARG A 65 2.65 4.20 5.00
N VAL A 66 1.49 4.67 5.41
CA VAL A 66 0.77 5.78 4.76
C VAL A 66 1.28 7.09 5.36
N MET A 67 1.54 8.05 4.49
CA MET A 67 1.84 9.41 4.89
C MET A 67 0.54 10.21 4.83
N TYR A 68 0.14 10.79 5.94
CA TYR A 68 -1.01 11.67 6.06
C TYR A 68 -0.48 13.10 6.00
N LEU A 69 -0.75 13.79 4.90
CA LEU A 69 -0.42 15.21 4.74
C LEU A 69 -1.57 16.03 5.29
N LEU A 70 -1.35 16.74 6.40
CA LEU A 70 -2.33 17.65 6.95
C LEU A 70 -2.49 18.84 5.99
N ASP A 71 -3.73 19.30 5.78
CA ASP A 71 -3.96 20.51 5.00
C ASP A 71 -3.33 21.71 5.71
N ASP A 72 -2.82 22.64 4.90
CA ASP A 72 -2.09 23.80 5.37
C ASP A 72 -3.03 24.86 5.95
N THR A 73 -3.38 24.68 7.23
CA THR A 73 -4.22 25.59 8.01
C THR A 73 -3.44 26.19 9.17
N PRO A 74 -3.86 27.35 9.72
CA PRO A 74 -3.21 27.92 10.91
C PRO A 74 -3.14 26.94 12.10
N VAL A 75 -4.18 26.11 12.26
CA VAL A 75 -4.23 25.05 13.28
C VAL A 75 -3.17 23.99 13.02
N SER A 76 -3.09 23.47 11.79
CA SER A 76 -2.08 22.48 11.40
C SER A 76 -0.65 23.02 11.57
N ARG A 77 -0.40 24.28 11.21
CA ARG A 77 0.91 24.93 11.37
C ARG A 77 1.33 25.05 12.83
N ALA A 78 0.39 25.38 13.73
CA ALA A 78 0.67 25.44 15.16
C ALA A 78 1.04 24.06 15.75
N LEU A 79 0.62 22.98 15.09
CA LEU A 79 0.90 21.60 15.51
C LEU A 79 2.23 21.06 14.95
N MET A 80 3.02 21.85 14.23
CA MET A 80 4.34 21.40 13.77
C MET A 80 5.23 21.03 14.95
N HIS A 81 5.83 19.84 14.89
CA HIS A 81 6.59 19.23 15.98
C HIS A 81 5.78 18.86 17.23
N GLU A 82 4.47 19.03 17.22
CA GLU A 82 3.60 18.56 18.29
C GLU A 82 3.12 17.13 18.03
N TYR A 83 2.64 16.48 19.10
CA TYR A 83 2.03 15.17 19.03
C TYR A 83 0.53 15.30 18.72
N VAL A 84 0.09 14.56 17.72
CA VAL A 84 -1.32 14.36 17.36
C VAL A 84 -1.66 12.88 17.48
N GLU A 85 -2.94 12.56 17.56
CA GLU A 85 -3.42 11.19 17.66
C GLU A 85 -3.84 10.69 16.28
N VAL A 86 -3.29 9.55 15.87
CA VAL A 86 -3.85 8.78 14.75
C VAL A 86 -4.82 7.78 15.34
N VAL A 87 -6.09 7.91 14.98
CA VAL A 87 -7.20 7.11 15.49
C VAL A 87 -7.60 6.11 14.41
N GLU A 88 -7.53 4.83 14.71
CA GLU A 88 -7.98 3.74 13.84
C GLU A 88 -9.23 3.09 14.45
N TYR A 89 -10.33 3.14 13.72
CA TYR A 89 -11.62 2.59 14.14
C TYR A 89 -11.72 1.09 13.83
N PRO A 90 -12.65 0.36 14.47
CA PRO A 90 -12.85 -1.08 14.24
C PRO A 90 -13.25 -1.48 12.81
N ASP A 91 -13.68 -0.53 11.99
CA ASP A 91 -13.96 -0.71 10.56
C ASP A 91 -12.71 -0.53 9.68
N GLY A 92 -11.57 -0.15 10.28
CA GLY A 92 -10.32 0.14 9.59
C GLY A 92 -10.18 1.57 9.08
N MET A 93 -11.18 2.44 9.31
CA MET A 93 -11.07 3.86 9.00
C MET A 93 -10.02 4.51 9.90
N VAL A 94 -9.21 5.40 9.32
CA VAL A 94 -8.16 6.12 10.04
C VAL A 94 -8.48 7.61 10.03
N GLU A 95 -8.31 8.27 11.16
CA GLU A 95 -8.42 9.73 11.30
C GLU A 95 -7.19 10.29 12.01
N VAL A 96 -6.87 11.55 11.73
CA VAL A 96 -5.85 12.29 12.48
C VAL A 96 -6.56 13.35 13.31
N GLN A 97 -6.37 13.30 14.62
CA GLN A 97 -7.03 14.17 15.58
C GLN A 97 -6.00 14.93 16.44
N ALA A 98 -6.30 16.19 16.75
CA ALA A 98 -5.59 16.96 17.77
C ALA A 98 -6.58 17.38 18.84
N ASN A 99 -6.34 16.97 20.09
CA ASN A 99 -7.22 17.28 21.23
C ASN A 99 -8.70 16.93 20.97
N GLY A 100 -8.96 15.78 20.31
CA GLY A 100 -10.30 15.33 19.96
C GLY A 100 -10.92 16.01 18.72
N VAL A 101 -10.24 16.97 18.10
CA VAL A 101 -10.70 17.63 16.86
C VAL A 101 -10.04 16.96 15.66
N VAL A 102 -10.85 16.53 14.69
CA VAL A 102 -10.37 15.94 13.44
C VAL A 102 -9.68 17.00 12.59
N LEU A 103 -8.46 16.70 12.14
CA LEU A 103 -7.69 17.55 11.24
C LEU A 103 -7.97 17.16 9.79
N PRO A 104 -8.15 18.13 8.87
CA PRO A 104 -8.23 17.84 7.45
C PRO A 104 -6.87 17.32 6.96
N TYR A 105 -6.88 16.21 6.23
CA TYR A 105 -5.68 15.57 5.73
C TYR A 105 -5.91 14.90 4.38
N ARG A 106 -4.81 14.65 3.66
CA ARG A 106 -4.77 13.84 2.43
C ARG A 106 -3.86 12.64 2.63
N GLN A 107 -4.33 11.47 2.22
CA GLN A 107 -3.54 10.26 2.29
C GLN A 107 -2.60 10.18 1.08
N TYR A 108 -1.31 10.01 1.36
CA TYR A 108 -0.29 9.71 0.38
C TYR A 108 0.28 8.32 0.67
N ASP A 109 -0.22 7.32 -0.06
CA ASP A 109 0.30 5.96 0.05
C ASP A 109 1.62 5.82 -0.71
N ARG A 110 2.72 5.66 0.02
CA ARG A 110 4.06 5.50 -0.57
C ARG A 110 4.26 4.14 -1.26
N ILE A 111 3.34 3.19 -1.07
CA ILE A 111 3.35 1.89 -1.73
C ILE A 111 2.51 1.92 -3.02
N THR A 112 2.24 3.11 -3.57
CA THR A 112 1.56 3.22 -4.87
C THR A 112 2.35 2.48 -5.93
N ARG A 113 1.70 1.50 -6.56
CA ARG A 113 2.10 1.02 -7.88
C ARG A 113 1.99 2.23 -8.81
N ILE A 114 3.02 2.46 -9.61
CA ILE A 114 2.95 3.49 -10.64
C ILE A 114 1.79 3.10 -11.56
N ASP A 115 0.70 3.87 -11.51
CA ASP A 115 -0.36 3.76 -12.49
C ASP A 115 0.18 4.36 -13.78
N GLN A 116 0.70 3.49 -14.64
CA GLN A 116 1.20 3.91 -15.93
C GLN A 116 -0.03 4.24 -16.75
N GLY A 117 -0.39 5.53 -16.77
CA GLY A 117 -1.49 6.05 -17.56
C GLY A 117 -1.46 5.54 -19.00
N ALA A 118 -2.63 5.58 -19.65
CA ALA A 118 -2.88 5.02 -20.97
C ALA A 118 -1.71 5.29 -21.95
N GLU A 119 -1.14 4.19 -22.44
CA GLU A 119 -0.13 4.06 -23.51
C GLU A 119 0.52 5.36 -23.99
N LEU A 120 1.76 5.60 -23.54
CA LEU A 120 2.62 6.64 -24.12
C LEU A 120 3.38 6.04 -25.31
N ASP A 121 3.08 6.54 -26.51
CA ASP A 121 3.74 6.19 -27.79
C ASP A 121 5.16 6.76 -27.91
N ASN A 122 6.03 6.44 -26.94
CA ASN A 122 7.45 6.81 -26.98
C ASN A 122 8.34 5.59 -26.81
N LYS A 123 9.08 5.24 -27.88
CA LYS A 123 9.92 4.04 -28.00
C LYS A 123 10.91 3.85 -26.84
N ARG A 124 11.45 4.92 -26.26
CA ARG A 124 12.42 4.83 -25.15
C ARG A 124 11.74 4.80 -23.79
N LEU A 125 10.64 5.52 -23.63
CA LEU A 125 9.88 5.56 -22.40
C LEU A 125 9.14 4.23 -22.16
N ALA A 126 8.58 3.62 -23.20
CA ALA A 126 7.91 2.33 -23.12
C ALA A 126 8.82 1.22 -22.56
N SER A 127 10.07 1.14 -23.04
CA SER A 127 11.05 0.17 -22.55
C SER A 127 11.42 0.41 -21.08
N ALA A 128 11.69 1.67 -20.70
CA ALA A 128 12.00 2.02 -19.32
C ALA A 128 10.83 1.71 -18.35
N LEU A 129 9.59 1.97 -18.79
CA LEU A 129 8.38 1.63 -18.03
C LEU A 129 8.16 0.12 -17.90
N GLN A 130 8.54 -0.66 -18.92
CA GLN A 130 8.47 -2.12 -18.88
C GLN A 130 9.48 -2.71 -17.88
N VAL A 131 10.69 -2.16 -17.83
CA VAL A 131 11.69 -2.50 -16.80
C VAL A 131 11.15 -2.15 -15.42
N ALA A 132 10.55 -0.96 -15.26
CA ALA A 132 9.93 -0.56 -13.99
C ALA A 132 8.81 -1.52 -13.54
N ARG A 133 7.98 -2.02 -14.47
CA ARG A 133 6.94 -3.03 -14.19
C ARG A 133 7.55 -4.35 -13.71
N GLN A 134 8.61 -4.84 -14.36
CA GLN A 134 9.29 -6.06 -13.91
C GLN A 134 9.85 -5.94 -12.50
N ILE A 135 10.50 -4.81 -12.21
CA ILE A 135 11.02 -4.54 -10.87
C ILE A 135 9.90 -4.40 -9.84
N GLN A 136 8.75 -3.82 -10.21
CA GLN A 136 7.56 -3.79 -9.35
C GLN A 136 6.99 -5.18 -9.10
N ALA A 137 6.98 -6.07 -10.10
CA ALA A 137 6.51 -7.45 -9.92
C ALA A 137 7.37 -8.26 -8.95
N MET A 138 8.67 -7.94 -8.82
CA MET A 138 9.58 -8.55 -7.85
C MET A 138 9.38 -8.00 -6.43
N ARG A 139 8.69 -6.87 -6.25
CA ARG A 139 8.49 -6.23 -4.94
C ARG A 139 7.39 -6.90 -4.15
N ASP A 140 7.68 -7.13 -2.87
CA ASP A 140 6.65 -7.33 -1.86
C ASP A 140 6.09 -5.97 -1.42
N ASP A 141 5.00 -5.57 -2.07
CA ASP A 141 4.26 -4.33 -1.79
C ASP A 141 3.38 -4.41 -0.53
N ARG A 142 3.45 -5.50 0.25
CA ARG A 142 2.67 -5.58 1.50
C ARG A 142 3.18 -4.53 2.52
N ARG A 143 2.25 -3.89 3.22
CA ARG A 143 2.52 -2.99 4.35
C ARG A 143 3.32 -3.69 5.46
N ALA A 144 4.04 -2.93 6.29
CA ALA A 144 4.96 -3.50 7.27
C ALA A 144 4.24 -4.42 8.28
N SER A 145 4.89 -5.51 8.66
CA SER A 145 4.48 -6.34 9.80
C SER A 145 4.58 -5.64 11.17
N GLY A 146 5.12 -4.43 11.23
CA GLY A 146 5.30 -3.66 12.47
C GLY A 146 4.17 -2.67 12.73
N SER A 147 3.13 -2.67 11.89
CA SER A 147 1.91 -1.89 12.11
C SER A 147 0.88 -2.74 12.84
N PRO A 148 -0.10 -2.12 13.53
CA PRO A 148 -1.08 -2.85 14.32
C PRO A 148 -1.78 -3.93 13.48
N SER A 149 -1.99 -5.09 14.08
CA SER A 149 -2.68 -6.18 13.40
C SER A 149 -4.16 -5.84 13.22
N ARG A 150 -4.62 -5.76 11.96
CA ARG A 150 -6.03 -5.57 11.59
C ARG A 150 -6.83 -6.88 11.58
N THR A 151 -6.43 -7.82 12.43
CA THR A 151 -7.11 -9.12 12.58
C THR A 151 -8.56 -8.95 13.02
N HIS A 152 -8.87 -7.88 13.76
CA HIS A 152 -10.25 -7.54 14.12
C HIS A 152 -11.14 -7.23 12.89
N CYS A 153 -10.55 -6.73 11.80
CA CYS A 153 -11.19 -6.52 10.50
C CYS A 153 -11.12 -7.74 9.57
N GLY A 154 -10.58 -8.88 10.04
CA GLY A 154 -10.41 -10.08 9.21
C GLY A 154 -9.15 -10.07 8.35
N GLU A 155 -8.25 -9.09 8.49
CA GLU A 155 -6.95 -9.15 7.82
C GLU A 155 -6.03 -10.17 8.51
N GLU A 156 -5.35 -11.01 7.73
CA GLU A 156 -4.37 -11.94 8.25
C GLU A 156 -3.17 -11.22 8.90
N VAL A 157 -2.58 -11.85 9.93
CA VAL A 157 -1.35 -11.34 10.55
C VAL A 157 -0.24 -11.32 9.49
N ARG A 158 0.27 -10.13 9.21
CA ARG A 158 1.29 -9.92 8.19
C ARG A 158 2.64 -10.46 8.68
N ALA A 159 3.17 -11.46 7.99
CA ALA A 159 4.50 -12.01 8.28
C ALA A 159 5.61 -10.95 8.13
N LYS A 160 6.64 -11.02 8.98
CA LYS A 160 7.80 -10.12 8.94
C LYS A 160 8.69 -10.32 7.70
N GLN A 161 8.69 -11.53 7.13
CA GLN A 161 9.44 -11.89 5.94
C GLN A 161 8.63 -11.61 4.66
N ALA A 162 9.34 -11.40 3.56
CA ALA A 162 8.69 -11.23 2.26
C ALA A 162 7.99 -12.55 1.85
N ARG A 163 6.96 -12.48 0.97
CA ARG A 163 6.38 -13.71 0.42
C ARG A 163 7.44 -14.47 -0.36
N ILE A 164 7.28 -15.79 -0.41
CA ILE A 164 8.16 -16.67 -1.19
C ILE A 164 8.20 -16.15 -2.64
N GLY A 165 9.41 -15.90 -3.15
CA GLY A 165 9.63 -15.37 -4.51
C GLY A 165 9.61 -13.84 -4.65
N LEU A 166 9.23 -13.09 -3.61
CA LEU A 166 9.24 -11.62 -3.64
C LEU A 166 10.36 -11.04 -2.75
N LYS A 167 10.87 -9.87 -3.13
CA LYS A 167 11.89 -9.13 -2.38
C LYS A 167 11.29 -7.88 -1.72
N LYS A 168 11.80 -7.50 -0.55
CA LYS A 168 11.47 -6.18 0.03
C LYS A 168 12.08 -5.08 -0.84
N GLN A 169 11.44 -3.91 -0.89
CA GLN A 169 11.94 -2.78 -1.70
C GLN A 169 13.43 -2.45 -1.47
N ARG A 170 13.90 -2.49 -0.22
CA ARG A 170 15.31 -2.24 0.15
C ARG A 170 16.29 -3.38 -0.18
N ALA A 171 15.77 -4.55 -0.54
CA ALA A 171 16.55 -5.73 -0.90
C ALA A 171 16.65 -5.91 -2.43
N ILE A 172 16.02 -5.04 -3.20
CA ILE A 172 16.21 -4.96 -4.65
C ILE A 172 17.48 -4.19 -4.90
N ASP A 173 18.39 -4.80 -5.66
CA ASP A 173 19.70 -4.24 -5.94
C ASP A 173 19.87 -3.91 -7.43
N VAL A 174 21.09 -3.50 -7.80
CA VAL A 174 21.45 -3.16 -9.18
C VAL A 174 21.48 -4.42 -10.07
N THR A 175 21.71 -5.60 -9.51
CA THR A 175 21.73 -6.86 -10.27
C THR A 175 20.33 -7.23 -10.75
N ASP A 176 19.31 -7.04 -9.89
CA ASP A 176 17.91 -7.19 -10.25
C ASP A 176 17.50 -6.23 -11.37
N LEU A 177 17.96 -4.97 -11.29
CA LEU A 177 17.72 -3.97 -12.33
C LEU A 177 18.35 -4.37 -13.66
N ASN A 178 19.61 -4.78 -13.65
CA ASN A 178 20.32 -5.22 -14.86
C ASN A 178 19.64 -6.44 -15.49
N HIS A 179 19.21 -7.40 -14.67
CA HIS A 179 18.47 -8.58 -15.15
C HIS A 179 17.17 -8.17 -15.84
N ALA A 180 16.38 -7.28 -15.23
CA ALA A 180 15.14 -6.79 -15.84
C ALA A 180 15.41 -6.04 -17.17
N VAL A 181 16.45 -5.21 -17.23
CA VAL A 181 16.84 -4.52 -18.48
C VAL A 181 17.19 -5.52 -19.60
N LEU A 182 17.94 -6.56 -19.27
CA LEU A 182 18.31 -7.61 -20.23
C LEU A 182 17.09 -8.39 -20.73
N GLU A 183 16.16 -8.75 -19.83
CA GLU A 183 14.93 -9.45 -20.20
C GLU A 183 14.02 -8.60 -21.09
N VAL A 184 13.80 -7.33 -20.74
CA VAL A 184 13.01 -6.39 -21.58
C VAL A 184 13.66 -6.22 -22.95
N SER A 185 14.97 -6.06 -22.99
CA SER A 185 15.71 -5.89 -24.25
C SER A 185 15.63 -7.14 -25.12
N ALA A 186 15.80 -8.33 -24.54
CA ALA A 186 15.67 -9.61 -25.23
C ALA A 186 14.25 -9.84 -25.75
N LYS A 187 13.23 -9.52 -24.96
CA LYS A 187 11.82 -9.60 -25.37
C LYS A 187 11.54 -8.65 -26.53
N ALA A 188 11.97 -7.40 -26.44
CA ALA A 188 11.78 -6.41 -27.50
C ALA A 188 12.55 -6.75 -28.80
N MET A 189 13.66 -7.50 -28.71
CA MET A 189 14.38 -8.05 -29.88
C MET A 189 13.64 -9.24 -30.50
N ARG A 190 13.04 -10.12 -29.69
CA ARG A 190 12.22 -11.25 -30.19
C ARG A 190 10.95 -10.75 -30.89
N GLU A 191 10.28 -9.75 -30.32
CA GLU A 191 9.04 -9.16 -30.86
C GLU A 191 9.26 -8.37 -32.16
N ARG A 192 10.45 -7.78 -32.34
CA ARG A 192 10.82 -7.11 -33.60
C ARG A 192 11.15 -8.06 -34.75
N GLY A 193 11.20 -9.37 -34.49
CA GLY A 193 11.69 -10.36 -35.45
C GLY A 193 13.20 -10.23 -35.68
N ALA A 194 13.83 -11.29 -36.15
CA ALA A 194 15.27 -11.38 -36.44
C ALA A 194 15.72 -10.48 -37.62
N ALA A 195 15.50 -9.17 -37.54
CA ALA A 195 16.11 -8.21 -38.44
C ALA A 195 17.55 -7.96 -37.95
N ALA A 196 18.51 -8.54 -38.67
CA ALA A 196 19.93 -8.32 -38.45
C ALA A 196 20.25 -6.81 -38.39
N PRO A 197 21.16 -6.36 -37.50
CA PRO A 197 21.59 -4.96 -37.49
C PRO A 197 22.13 -4.58 -38.87
N PRO A 198 21.84 -3.37 -39.37
CA PRO A 198 22.33 -2.95 -40.68
C PRO A 198 23.86 -2.99 -40.68
N HIS A 199 24.42 -3.84 -41.54
CA HIS A 199 25.86 -3.88 -41.76
C HIS A 199 26.30 -2.53 -42.34
N PRO A 200 27.28 -1.84 -41.76
CA PRO A 200 27.80 -0.62 -42.37
C PRO A 200 28.42 -1.01 -43.71
N GLN A 201 27.83 -0.52 -44.82
CA GLN A 201 28.43 -0.67 -46.13
C GLN A 201 29.70 0.18 -46.17
N THR A 202 30.85 -0.48 -46.15
CA THR A 202 32.14 0.17 -46.35
C THR A 202 32.18 0.74 -47.76
N ILE A 203 31.97 2.05 -47.88
CA ILE A 203 32.14 2.78 -49.14
C ILE A 203 33.62 2.68 -49.51
N ARG A 204 33.95 1.80 -50.46
CA ARG A 204 35.27 1.78 -51.10
C ARG A 204 35.36 3.01 -52.01
N ASN A 205 36.06 4.04 -51.55
CA ASN A 205 36.43 5.18 -52.39
C ASN A 205 37.36 4.70 -53.52
N SER A 206 36.84 4.52 -54.72
CA SER A 206 37.64 4.41 -55.93
C SER A 206 38.18 5.79 -56.29
N LYS A 207 39.47 6.03 -56.01
CA LYS A 207 40.20 7.19 -56.54
C LYS A 207 40.42 7.00 -58.04
N ALA A 208 39.52 7.52 -58.87
CA ALA A 208 39.82 7.82 -60.27
C ALA A 208 40.32 9.27 -60.34
N LYS A 209 41.56 9.48 -60.77
CA LYS A 209 42.10 10.80 -61.10
C LYS A 209 41.43 11.28 -62.40
N PRO A 210 40.91 12.51 -62.48
CA PRO A 210 40.53 13.09 -63.76
C PRO A 210 41.81 13.46 -64.52
N ASP A 211 41.88 13.01 -65.78
CA ASP A 211 42.89 13.37 -66.76
C ASP A 211 42.53 14.75 -67.31
N ILE A 212 43.42 15.72 -67.14
CA ILE A 212 43.28 17.07 -67.70
C ILE A 212 44.42 17.23 -68.68
N SER A 213 44.13 16.99 -69.96
CA SER A 213 45.00 17.31 -71.08
C SER A 213 44.40 18.50 -71.84
N ILE A 214 45.15 19.63 -71.78
CA ILE A 214 45.14 20.90 -72.55
C ILE A 214 43.80 21.64 -72.69
#